data_AF-A0A0C1IKZ7-F1
#
_entry.id   AF-A0A0C1IKZ7-F1
#
_cell.length_a   1.000
_cell.length_b   1.000
_cell.length_c   1.000
_cell.angle_alpha   90.00
_cell.angle_beta   90.00
_cell.angle_gamma   90.00
#
_symmetry.space_group_name_H-M   'P 1'
#
loop_
_entity.id
_entity.type
_entity.pdbx_description
1 polymer ?
#
loop_
_entity_poly.entity_id
_entity_poly.type
_entity_poly.pdbx_seq_one_letter_code
_entity_poly.pdbx_strand_id
1 'polypeptide(L)'
;MDDTAPLDRCHHVEPAEWNELAANFQRQTITKPAAPFRDLEFVLDPPFYLKPDDILIFNAYADGRGIDHVVFDGNIPADGRIHARLAVAANSSAEVFWLGIRLLRPGTSTVCRWSLEERFELPPPPHASSWRIKLLPERVPTSDGGFRTTLVSPLD
;
A
#
# COMPACT_ATOMS: atom_id res chain seq x y z
N MET A 1 31.71 2.85 -5.65
CA MET A 1 30.99 3.65 -4.65
C MET A 1 30.10 4.58 -5.43
N ASP A 2 28.79 4.51 -5.13
CA ASP A 2 27.67 5.34 -5.56
C ASP A 2 27.49 5.64 -7.06
N ASP A 3 26.37 5.19 -7.63
CA ASP A 3 25.18 6.04 -7.56
C ASP A 3 23.89 5.25 -7.86
N THR A 4 22.88 5.46 -7.03
CA THR A 4 21.45 5.12 -7.21
C THR A 4 21.05 3.63 -7.16
N ALA A 5 20.82 3.16 -5.94
CA ALA A 5 19.76 2.19 -5.62
C ALA A 5 18.49 2.49 -6.46
N PRO A 6 17.69 1.47 -6.84
CA PRO A 6 16.58 1.68 -7.76
C PRO A 6 15.70 2.82 -7.23
N LEU A 7 15.64 3.92 -7.99
CA LEU A 7 14.56 4.87 -7.89
C LEU A 7 13.27 4.05 -7.97
N ASP A 8 12.59 3.88 -6.83
CA ASP A 8 11.25 3.29 -6.74
C ASP A 8 10.25 4.29 -7.39
N ARG A 9 10.42 4.35 -8.72
CA ARG A 9 9.66 4.80 -9.90
C ARG A 9 8.78 6.05 -9.77
N CYS A 10 9.30 7.10 -9.14
CA CYS A 10 8.83 8.46 -9.42
C CYS A 10 9.33 8.90 -10.80
N HIS A 11 8.42 9.33 -11.68
CA HIS A 11 8.76 9.98 -12.93
C HIS A 11 7.91 11.23 -13.13
N HIS A 12 8.53 12.26 -13.71
CA HIS A 12 7.80 13.41 -14.20
C HIS A 12 7.03 13.02 -15.46
N VAL A 13 5.82 13.51 -15.57
CA VAL A 13 4.91 13.23 -16.66
C VAL A 13 4.77 14.50 -17.48
N GLU A 14 4.95 14.39 -18.79
CA GLU A 14 4.79 15.51 -19.70
C GLU A 14 3.38 16.10 -19.62
N PRO A 15 3.19 17.42 -19.81
CA PRO A 15 1.89 18.07 -19.58
C PRO A 15 0.70 17.44 -20.31
N ALA A 16 0.90 16.96 -21.55
CA ALA A 16 -0.16 16.31 -22.33
C ALA A 16 -0.59 14.97 -21.70
N GLU A 17 0.37 14.12 -21.34
CA GLU A 17 0.11 12.85 -20.66
C GLU A 17 -0.47 13.08 -19.27
N TRP A 18 -0.01 14.11 -18.55
CA TRP A 18 -0.61 14.48 -17.26
C TRP A 18 -2.07 14.89 -17.41
N ASN A 19 -2.41 15.68 -18.42
CA ASN A 19 -3.79 16.07 -18.69
C ASN A 19 -4.66 14.85 -19.04
N GLU A 20 -4.13 13.90 -19.80
CA GLU A 20 -4.82 12.63 -20.07
C GLU A 20 -5.02 11.82 -18.80
N LEU A 21 -3.98 11.68 -17.97
CA LEU A 21 -4.09 11.01 -16.68
C LEU A 21 -5.12 11.70 -15.79
N ALA A 22 -5.06 13.03 -15.65
CA ALA A 22 -5.99 13.79 -14.83
C ALA A 22 -7.42 13.74 -15.35
N ALA A 23 -7.62 13.80 -16.66
CA ALA A 23 -8.95 13.69 -17.29
C ALA A 23 -9.56 12.29 -17.12
N ASN A 24 -8.72 11.26 -17.13
CA ASN A 24 -9.15 9.86 -16.97
C ASN A 24 -9.05 9.37 -15.52
N PHE A 25 -8.50 10.17 -14.60
CA PHE A 25 -8.32 9.78 -13.21
C PHE A 25 -9.68 9.74 -12.51
N GLN A 26 -10.26 8.55 -12.47
CA GLN A 26 -11.45 8.28 -11.67
C GLN A 26 -11.02 7.74 -10.31
N ARG A 27 -11.44 8.46 -9.27
CA ARG A 27 -11.33 8.02 -7.88
C ARG A 27 -12.02 6.68 -7.73
N GLN A 28 -11.29 5.71 -7.20
CA GLN A 28 -11.80 4.37 -6.99
C GLN A 28 -12.70 4.36 -5.74
N THR A 29 -13.82 3.66 -5.86
CA THR A 29 -14.71 3.46 -4.70
C THR A 29 -14.11 2.38 -3.80
N ILE A 30 -13.75 2.75 -2.58
CA ILE A 30 -13.29 1.81 -1.56
C ILE A 30 -14.49 0.98 -1.09
N THR A 31 -14.55 -0.28 -1.51
CA THR A 31 -15.62 -1.21 -1.12
C THR A 31 -15.21 -1.96 0.13
N LYS A 32 -16.01 -1.85 1.20
CA LYS A 32 -15.76 -2.62 2.42
C LYS A 32 -16.07 -4.10 2.18
N PRO A 33 -15.14 -5.02 2.46
CA PRO A 33 -15.40 -6.45 2.28
C PRO A 33 -16.48 -6.96 3.24
N ALA A 34 -17.23 -7.96 2.80
CA ALA A 34 -18.10 -8.74 3.68
C ALA A 34 -17.25 -9.59 4.64
N ALA A 35 -17.85 -10.03 5.75
CA ALA A 35 -17.17 -10.92 6.68
C ALA A 35 -16.84 -12.29 6.01
N PRO A 36 -15.72 -12.93 6.38
CA PRO A 36 -14.77 -12.49 7.41
C PRO A 36 -13.77 -11.45 6.92
N PHE A 37 -13.52 -10.44 7.75
CA PHE A 37 -12.56 -9.36 7.49
C PHE A 37 -11.71 -9.08 8.75
N ARG A 38 -10.60 -8.38 8.55
CA ARG A 38 -9.78 -7.80 9.62
C ARG A 38 -9.67 -6.29 9.42
N ASP A 39 -9.73 -5.55 10.51
CA ASP A 39 -9.46 -4.10 10.51
C ASP A 39 -7.94 -3.90 10.60
N LEU A 40 -7.38 -3.03 9.77
CA LEU A 40 -5.95 -2.74 9.72
C LEU A 40 -5.69 -1.25 9.88
N GLU A 41 -4.62 -0.92 10.58
CA GLU A 41 -3.98 0.40 10.56
C GLU A 41 -2.59 0.27 9.93
N PHE A 42 -2.40 0.90 8.78
CA PHE A 42 -1.11 0.98 8.13
C PHE A 42 -0.40 2.25 8.56
N VAL A 43 0.81 2.09 9.09
CA VAL A 43 1.72 3.21 9.35
C VAL A 43 2.64 3.32 8.15
N LEU A 44 2.41 4.35 7.33
CA LEU A 44 3.20 4.56 6.12
C LEU A 44 4.56 5.14 6.46
N ASP A 45 5.59 4.55 5.88
CA ASP A 45 6.96 5.05 5.89
C ASP A 45 7.54 4.96 4.48
N PRO A 46 7.01 5.74 3.51
CA PRO A 46 7.45 5.63 2.12
C PRO A 46 8.88 6.17 1.94
N PRO A 47 9.62 5.70 0.92
CA PRO A 47 10.99 6.16 0.65
C PRO A 47 11.07 7.59 0.07
N PHE A 48 9.97 8.36 0.13
CA PHE A 48 9.86 9.72 -0.41
C PHE A 48 9.05 10.62 0.51
N TYR A 49 9.37 11.91 0.51
CA TYR A 49 8.60 12.91 1.26
C TYR A 49 7.19 13.04 0.71
N LEU A 50 6.20 12.97 1.60
CA LEU A 50 4.78 13.13 1.30
C LEU A 50 4.37 14.59 1.43
N LYS A 51 3.52 15.07 0.52
CA LYS A 51 2.91 16.41 0.58
C LYS A 51 1.40 16.33 0.81
N PRO A 52 0.77 17.36 1.40
CA PRO A 52 -0.67 17.36 1.66
C PRO A 52 -1.54 17.22 0.40
N ASP A 53 -1.07 17.72 -0.74
CA ASP A 53 -1.74 17.64 -2.04
C ASP A 53 -1.47 16.35 -2.81
N ASP A 54 -0.57 15.50 -2.30
CA ASP A 54 -0.32 14.20 -2.91
C ASP A 54 -1.55 13.30 -2.75
N ILE A 55 -1.89 12.62 -3.85
CA ILE A 55 -2.94 11.61 -3.88
C ILE A 55 -2.29 10.24 -3.76
N LEU A 56 -2.61 9.53 -2.69
CA LEU A 56 -2.20 8.16 -2.46
C LEU A 56 -3.30 7.20 -2.87
N ILE A 57 -2.91 6.19 -3.64
CA ILE A 57 -3.71 5.02 -3.96
C ILE A 57 -2.97 3.83 -3.39
N PHE A 58 -3.64 3.11 -2.50
CA PHE A 58 -3.07 2.01 -1.76
C PHE A 58 -3.93 0.78 -1.94
N ASN A 59 -3.30 -0.29 -2.43
CA ASN A 59 -3.94 -1.55 -2.71
C ASN A 59 -3.31 -2.64 -1.85
N ALA A 60 -4.11 -3.62 -1.47
CA ALA A 60 -3.64 -4.86 -0.89
C ALA A 60 -4.20 -6.03 -1.69
N TYR A 61 -3.34 -7.00 -2.01
CA TYR A 61 -3.77 -8.22 -2.69
C TYR A 61 -3.23 -9.47 -2.01
N ALA A 62 -3.98 -10.57 -2.13
CA ALA A 62 -3.59 -11.87 -1.63
C ALA A 62 -3.38 -12.82 -2.82
N ASP A 63 -2.15 -13.30 -2.97
CA ASP A 63 -1.80 -14.23 -4.04
C ASP A 63 -2.62 -15.54 -3.90
N GLY A 64 -3.01 -16.13 -5.03
CA GLY A 64 -3.86 -17.32 -5.07
C GLY A 64 -5.34 -17.11 -4.71
N ARG A 65 -5.74 -15.93 -4.21
CA ARG A 65 -7.17 -15.60 -3.96
C ARG A 65 -7.75 -14.61 -4.96
N GLY A 66 -6.92 -13.94 -5.76
CA GLY A 66 -7.36 -12.93 -6.75
C GLY A 66 -8.04 -11.72 -6.10
N ILE A 67 -7.83 -11.53 -4.80
CA ILE A 67 -8.39 -10.41 -4.05
C ILE A 67 -7.49 -9.22 -4.32
N ASP A 68 -8.00 -8.18 -4.97
CA ASP A 68 -7.36 -6.86 -5.10
C ASP A 68 -8.28 -5.84 -4.42
N HIS A 69 -7.84 -5.33 -3.27
CA HIS A 69 -8.56 -4.33 -2.50
C HIS A 69 -7.87 -2.99 -2.64
N VAL A 70 -8.52 -2.02 -3.29
CA VAL A 70 -8.17 -0.62 -3.05
C VAL A 70 -8.60 -0.27 -1.65
N VAL A 71 -7.62 -0.17 -0.75
CA VAL A 71 -7.85 0.12 0.67
C VAL A 71 -7.85 1.61 0.96
N PHE A 72 -7.22 2.40 0.11
CA PHE A 72 -7.18 3.84 0.22
C PHE A 72 -7.04 4.48 -1.16
N ASP A 73 -7.82 5.52 -1.41
CA ASP A 73 -7.67 6.41 -2.54
C ASP A 73 -8.00 7.80 -1.98
N GLY A 74 -6.99 8.65 -1.77
CA GLY A 74 -7.09 9.75 -0.81
C GLY A 74 -5.93 10.71 -0.83
N ASN A 75 -6.16 11.95 -0.37
CA ASN A 75 -5.06 12.75 0.17
C ASN A 75 -4.50 12.07 1.41
N ILE A 76 -3.21 12.25 1.64
CA ILE A 76 -2.52 11.59 2.74
C ILE A 76 -3.04 12.13 4.09
N PRO A 77 -3.44 11.25 5.03
CA PRO A 77 -3.84 11.67 6.37
C PRO A 77 -2.70 12.39 7.10
N ALA A 78 -3.04 13.43 7.86
CA ALA A 78 -2.06 14.26 8.56
C ALA A 78 -1.24 13.49 9.62
N ASP A 79 -1.79 12.39 10.15
CA ASP A 79 -1.13 11.50 11.09
C ASP A 79 -0.35 10.36 10.41
N GLY A 80 -0.37 10.30 9.07
CA GLY A 80 0.31 9.29 8.26
C GLY A 80 -0.28 7.88 8.38
N ARG A 81 -1.49 7.73 8.92
CA ARG A 81 -2.12 6.43 9.20
C ARG A 81 -3.28 6.17 8.24
N ILE A 82 -3.34 4.95 7.74
CA ILE A 82 -4.46 4.50 6.90
C ILE A 82 -5.21 3.38 7.59
N HIS A 83 -6.49 3.60 7.80
CA HIS A 83 -7.40 2.58 8.33
C HIS A 83 -8.12 1.87 7.18
N ALA A 84 -8.07 0.54 7.19
CA ALA A 84 -8.58 -0.29 6.11
C ALA A 84 -9.25 -1.56 6.62
N ARG A 85 -10.01 -2.22 5.74
CA ARG A 85 -10.55 -3.57 5.98
C ARG A 85 -10.13 -4.49 4.85
N LEU A 86 -9.58 -5.66 5.20
CA LEU A 86 -9.22 -6.70 4.23
C LEU A 86 -10.06 -7.95 4.43
N ALA A 87 -10.52 -8.53 3.33
CA ALA A 87 -11.13 -9.85 3.34
C ALA A 87 -10.08 -10.91 3.70
N VAL A 88 -10.38 -11.72 4.70
CA VAL A 88 -9.55 -12.87 5.08
C VAL A 88 -10.33 -14.15 4.82
N ALA A 89 -9.65 -15.27 4.67
CA ALA A 89 -10.31 -16.56 4.62
C ALA A 89 -10.89 -16.89 6.01
N ALA A 90 -11.98 -17.67 6.00
CA ALA A 90 -12.63 -18.15 7.21
C ALA A 90 -11.82 -19.26 7.93
N ASN A 91 -10.79 -19.78 7.27
CA ASN A 91 -9.97 -20.87 7.79
C ASN A 91 -8.93 -20.33 8.81
N SER A 92 -8.43 -21.24 9.64
CA SER A 92 -7.51 -20.92 10.74
C SER A 92 -6.05 -20.82 10.30
N SER A 93 -5.77 -20.39 9.07
CA SER A 93 -4.40 -20.23 8.57
C SER A 93 -3.95 -18.78 8.63
N ALA A 94 -2.64 -18.59 8.73
CA ALA A 94 -2.04 -17.29 8.48
C ALA A 94 -2.35 -16.83 7.05
N GLU A 95 -2.50 -15.52 6.87
CA GLU A 95 -2.89 -14.93 5.60
C GLU A 95 -1.79 -13.99 5.12
N VAL A 96 -1.30 -14.25 3.90
CA VAL A 96 -0.24 -13.45 3.28
C VAL A 96 -0.88 -12.44 2.34
N PHE A 97 -0.49 -11.19 2.54
CA PHE A 97 -0.88 -10.09 1.68
C PHE A 97 0.34 -9.37 1.16
N TRP A 98 0.13 -8.73 0.03
CA TRP A 98 1.07 -7.89 -0.64
C TRP A 98 0.46 -6.52 -0.87
N LEU A 99 1.30 -5.50 -0.88
CA LEU A 99 0.90 -4.11 -0.89
C LEU A 99 1.39 -3.41 -2.15
N GLY A 100 0.48 -2.70 -2.81
CA GLY A 100 0.78 -1.84 -3.96
C GLY A 100 0.49 -0.39 -3.63
N ILE A 101 1.49 0.48 -3.77
CA ILE A 101 1.34 1.92 -3.49
C ILE A 101 1.60 2.73 -4.76
N ARG A 102 0.68 3.63 -5.08
CA ARG A 102 0.84 4.67 -6.10
C ARG A 102 0.62 6.04 -5.48
N LEU A 103 1.46 6.98 -5.86
CA LEU A 103 1.36 8.38 -5.49
C LEU A 103 1.22 9.22 -6.76
N LEU A 104 0.23 10.10 -6.79
CA LEU A 104 0.08 11.13 -7.82
C LEU A 104 0.35 12.48 -7.19
N ARG A 105 1.16 13.31 -7.84
CA ARG A 105 1.53 14.66 -7.37
C ARG A 105 1.09 15.72 -8.38
N PRO A 106 -0.14 16.24 -8.25
CA PRO A 106 -0.66 17.23 -9.20
C PRO A 106 0.17 18.50 -9.31
N GLY A 107 0.70 19.00 -8.19
CA GLY A 107 1.51 20.23 -8.20
C GLY A 107 2.82 20.14 -8.98
N THR A 108 3.31 18.94 -9.29
CA THR A 108 4.59 18.73 -9.99
C THR A 108 4.47 17.77 -11.17
N SER A 109 3.24 17.44 -11.60
CA SER A 109 2.96 16.43 -12.64
C SER A 109 3.81 15.18 -12.48
N THR A 110 3.90 14.63 -11.26
CA THR A 110 4.77 13.49 -10.96
C THR A 110 3.94 12.29 -10.56
N VAL A 111 4.28 11.13 -11.09
CA VAL A 111 3.69 9.85 -10.68
C VAL A 111 4.78 9.00 -10.06
N CYS A 112 4.57 8.60 -8.82
CA CYS A 112 5.41 7.61 -8.17
C CYS A 112 4.66 6.29 -8.10
N ARG A 113 5.30 5.24 -8.59
CA ARG A 113 4.85 3.89 -8.33
C ARG A 113 5.85 3.23 -7.42
N TRP A 114 5.40 2.93 -6.21
CA TRP A 114 6.12 2.03 -5.34
C TRP A 114 5.61 0.62 -5.65
N SER A 115 6.26 0.01 -6.65
CA SER A 115 6.01 -1.38 -7.06
C SER A 115 7.22 -2.23 -6.73
N LEU A 116 7.39 -2.50 -5.44
CA LEU A 116 8.06 -3.67 -4.89
C LEU A 116 7.11 -4.10 -3.78
N GLU A 117 6.41 -5.20 -4.03
CA GLU A 117 5.19 -5.58 -3.34
C GLU A 117 5.51 -5.78 -1.85
N GLU A 118 5.04 -4.91 -0.96
CA GLU A 118 5.39 -5.04 0.46
C GLU A 118 4.58 -6.19 1.05
N ARG A 119 5.25 -7.23 1.54
CA ARG A 119 4.62 -8.45 2.04
C ARG A 119 4.38 -8.37 3.54
N PHE A 120 3.18 -8.71 3.99
CA PHE A 120 2.89 -8.94 5.40
C PHE A 120 2.03 -10.19 5.61
N GLU A 121 2.08 -10.71 6.83
CA GLU A 121 1.38 -11.92 7.21
C GLU A 121 0.50 -11.65 8.43
N LEU A 122 -0.80 -11.90 8.31
CA LEU A 122 -1.74 -11.80 9.41
C LEU A 122 -1.85 -13.14 10.14
N PRO A 123 -1.65 -13.18 11.47
CA PRO A 123 -1.78 -14.41 12.25
C PRO A 123 -3.22 -14.97 12.24
N PRO A 124 -3.39 -16.31 12.36
CA PRO A 124 -4.70 -16.94 12.42
C PRO A 124 -5.49 -16.62 13.70
N PRO A 125 -6.80 -16.89 13.77
CA PRO A 125 -7.54 -16.89 15.04
C PRO A 125 -6.89 -17.82 16.09
N PRO A 126 -7.00 -17.53 17.41
CA PRO A 126 -7.85 -16.52 18.05
C PRO A 126 -7.15 -15.16 18.27
N HIS A 127 -6.08 -14.86 17.53
CA HIS A 127 -5.40 -13.57 17.62
C HIS A 127 -6.32 -12.38 17.25
N ALA A 128 -5.85 -11.16 17.52
CA ALA A 128 -6.60 -9.92 17.37
C ALA A 128 -7.37 -9.78 16.05
N SER A 129 -8.51 -9.10 16.08
CA SER A 129 -9.26 -8.73 14.87
C SER A 129 -8.75 -7.47 14.18
N SER A 130 -7.94 -6.70 14.92
CA SER A 130 -7.44 -5.40 14.52
C SER A 130 -5.91 -5.41 14.62
N TRP A 131 -5.23 -4.99 13.55
CA TRP A 131 -3.77 -5.06 13.47
C TRP A 131 -3.16 -3.77 12.97
N ARG A 132 -2.00 -3.42 13.53
CA ARG A 132 -1.11 -2.39 13.02
C ARG A 132 -0.05 -3.05 12.15
N ILE A 133 0.10 -2.54 10.93
CA ILE A 133 1.12 -2.92 9.98
C ILE A 133 2.09 -1.76 9.81
N LYS A 134 3.37 -1.98 10.13
CA LYS A 134 4.44 -0.99 9.94
C LYS A 134 5.49 -1.54 8.98
N LEU A 135 5.82 -0.76 7.96
CA LEU A 135 6.91 -1.06 7.03
C LEU A 135 8.24 -0.71 7.70
N LEU A 136 9.19 -1.65 7.75
CA LEU A 136 10.52 -1.45 8.36
C LEU A 136 11.56 -1.19 7.27
N PRO A 137 12.61 -0.38 7.50
CA PRO A 137 13.58 -0.02 6.46
C PRO A 137 14.39 -1.20 5.90
N GLU A 138 14.47 -2.31 6.63
CA GLU A 138 15.17 -3.53 6.22
C GLU A 138 14.47 -4.22 5.04
N ARG A 139 15.24 -4.74 4.07
CA ARG A 139 14.73 -5.48 2.91
C ARG A 139 15.17 -6.95 2.94
N VAL A 140 14.22 -7.83 2.65
CA VAL A 140 14.43 -9.26 2.38
C VAL A 140 14.61 -9.45 0.87
N PRO A 141 15.78 -9.90 0.39
CA PRO A 141 16.03 -10.09 -1.03
C PRO A 141 15.24 -11.29 -1.60
N THR A 142 14.64 -11.11 -2.78
CA THR A 142 13.95 -12.14 -3.57
C THR A 142 14.38 -12.03 -5.04
N SER A 143 14.07 -13.04 -5.86
CA SER A 143 14.48 -13.11 -7.28
C SER A 143 13.92 -11.98 -8.16
N ASP A 144 12.89 -11.28 -7.69
CA ASP A 144 12.18 -10.19 -8.34
C ASP A 144 12.49 -8.80 -7.72
N GLY A 145 13.42 -8.70 -6.76
CA GLY A 145 13.91 -7.42 -6.23
C GLY A 145 13.70 -7.21 -4.72
N GLY A 146 13.05 -8.13 -4.02
CA GLY A 146 12.88 -8.12 -2.56
C GLY A 146 11.74 -7.24 -2.04
N PHE A 147 11.30 -7.53 -0.82
CA PHE A 147 10.27 -6.79 -0.08
C PHE A 147 10.83 -6.28 1.26
N ARG A 148 10.24 -5.23 1.86
CA ARG A 148 10.63 -4.79 3.21
C ARG A 148 10.05 -5.70 4.27
N THR A 149 10.79 -5.86 5.35
CA THR A 149 10.25 -6.50 6.55
C THR A 149 9.06 -5.68 7.07
N THR A 150 7.98 -6.35 7.43
CA THR A 150 6.80 -5.72 8.03
C THR A 150 6.66 -6.15 9.48
N LEU A 151 6.41 -5.18 10.36
CA LEU A 151 6.04 -5.44 11.75
C LEU A 151 4.53 -5.48 11.84
N VAL A 152 4.01 -6.63 12.26
CA VAL A 152 2.59 -6.86 12.50
C VAL A 152 2.36 -6.96 14.00
N SER A 153 1.50 -6.11 14.53
CA SER A 153 1.19 -6.04 15.97
C SER A 153 -0.31 -5.83 16.19
N PRO A 154 -0.90 -6.36 17.26
CA PRO A 154 -2.31 -6.12 17.55
C PRO A 154 -2.57 -4.63 17.81
N LEU A 155 -3.76 -4.16 17.42
CA LEU A 155 -4.30 -2.88 17.89
C LEU A 155 -5.09 -3.19 19.17
N ASP A 156 -4.59 -2.72 20.30
CA ASP A 156 -5.28 -2.79 21.61
C ASP A 156 -6.58 -1.96 21.62
#